data_AF-A0A9P0JQX2-F1
#
_entry.id   AF-A0A9P0JQX2-F1
#
_cell.length_a   1.000
_cell.length_b   1.000
_cell.length_c   1.000
_cell.angle_alpha   90.00
_cell.angle_beta   90.00
_cell.angle_gamma   90.00
#
_symmetry.space_group_name_H-M   'P 1'
#
loop_
_entity.id
_entity.type
_entity.pdbx_description
1 polymer ?
#
loop_
_entity_poly.entity_id
_entity_poly.type
_entity_poly.pdbx_seq_one_letter_code
_entity_poly.pdbx_strand_id
1 'polypeptide(L)'
;MANNTVAGIVHETCRAIWENLGEIHMKFPSNEEAIQITDNFWKRWKFPNCIGCIDGKHIRIKAPANSGSMFYNYKHFFSIVLQGIAGPDYRFIAIEVGAYGKESDGGIFSNSRLSKRLENGSLNAASERQLPGTNVFLPHVLIADEAYPLKTYLMRPYPERSLGPEEEYYNRRLSLARQVVECAFGIMTSKWRLLTKSMEVHLQKADIIIQCICLVHNIVIDREGIPLNIEPTPNGLQQNAAIRARNR
;
A
#
# COMPACT_ATOMS: atom_id res chain seq x y z
N MET A 1 -26.61 -13.13 -0.98
CA MET A 1 -26.63 -13.29 -2.46
C MET A 1 -26.75 -14.76 -2.77
N ALA A 2 -27.37 -15.14 -3.90
CA ALA A 2 -27.43 -16.55 -4.28
C ALA A 2 -26.00 -17.08 -4.55
N ASN A 3 -25.62 -18.17 -3.88
CA ASN A 3 -24.35 -18.85 -4.11
C ASN A 3 -24.50 -19.65 -5.41
N ASN A 4 -24.05 -19.08 -6.53
CA ASN A 4 -24.07 -19.77 -7.83
C ASN A 4 -22.71 -20.39 -8.13
N THR A 5 -22.68 -21.37 -9.03
CA THR A 5 -21.47 -22.12 -9.41
C THR A 5 -20.34 -21.19 -9.85
N VAL A 6 -20.64 -20.13 -10.60
CA VAL A 6 -19.64 -19.15 -11.06
C VAL A 6 -18.97 -18.44 -9.87
N ALA A 7 -19.76 -18.00 -8.89
CA ALA A 7 -19.25 -17.35 -7.69
C ALA A 7 -18.49 -18.30 -6.76
N GLY A 8 -18.69 -19.62 -6.88
CA GLY A 8 -17.86 -20.65 -6.26
C GLY A 8 -16.50 -20.75 -6.97
N ILE A 9 -16.53 -21.01 -8.28
CA ILE A 9 -15.34 -21.19 -9.11
C ILE A 9 -14.41 -19.98 -9.04
N VAL A 10 -14.94 -18.75 -9.15
CA VAL A 10 -14.13 -17.52 -9.08
C VAL A 10 -13.40 -17.43 -7.74
N HIS A 11 -14.11 -17.71 -6.65
CA HIS A 11 -13.53 -17.65 -5.31
C HIS A 11 -12.47 -18.75 -5.09
N GLU A 12 -12.74 -19.99 -5.52
CA GLU A 12 -11.78 -21.09 -5.46
C GLU A 12 -10.54 -20.80 -6.31
N THR A 13 -10.72 -20.23 -7.50
CA THR A 13 -9.61 -19.83 -8.39
C THR A 13 -8.77 -18.72 -7.75
N CYS A 14 -9.39 -17.67 -7.22
CA CYS A 14 -8.68 -16.58 -6.54
C CYS A 14 -7.89 -17.11 -5.34
N ARG A 15 -8.49 -18.02 -4.56
CA ARG A 15 -7.82 -18.68 -3.45
C ARG A 15 -6.63 -19.51 -3.91
N ALA A 16 -6.80 -20.35 -4.93
CA ALA A 16 -5.73 -21.17 -5.46
C ALA A 16 -4.56 -20.33 -6.00
N ILE A 17 -4.85 -19.22 -6.69
CA ILE A 17 -3.83 -18.26 -7.14
C ILE A 17 -3.06 -17.71 -5.94
N TRP A 18 -3.76 -17.26 -4.89
CA TRP A 18 -3.13 -16.73 -3.69
C TRP A 18 -2.24 -17.75 -2.98
N GLU A 19 -2.77 -18.95 -2.73
CA GLU A 19 -2.07 -20.00 -1.97
C GLU A 19 -0.84 -20.54 -2.71
N ASN A 20 -0.87 -20.62 -4.05
CA ASN A 20 0.22 -21.20 -4.84
C ASN A 20 1.25 -20.16 -5.33
N LEU A 21 0.82 -18.91 -5.55
CA LEU A 21 1.69 -17.88 -6.14
C LEU A 21 2.07 -16.76 -5.15
N GLY A 22 1.43 -16.71 -3.97
CA GLY A 22 1.68 -15.68 -2.94
C GLY A 22 3.13 -15.63 -2.49
N GLU A 23 3.69 -16.78 -2.11
CA GLU A 23 5.10 -16.90 -1.66
C GLU A 23 6.13 -16.69 -2.77
N ILE A 24 5.70 -16.62 -4.03
CA ILE A 24 6.58 -16.35 -5.19
C ILE A 24 6.58 -14.86 -5.51
N HIS A 25 5.39 -14.24 -5.57
CA HIS A 25 5.22 -12.89 -6.11
C HIS A 25 4.95 -11.80 -5.08
N MET A 26 4.68 -12.17 -3.82
CA MET A 26 4.47 -11.24 -2.70
C MET A 26 5.08 -11.79 -1.40
N LYS A 27 6.24 -12.43 -1.53
CA LYS A 27 7.04 -12.85 -0.39
C LYS A 27 7.53 -11.62 0.37
N PHE A 28 7.50 -11.73 1.69
CA PHE A 28 8.12 -10.71 2.52
C PHE A 28 9.64 -10.73 2.32
N PRO A 29 10.28 -9.57 2.08
CA PRO A 29 11.67 -9.53 1.64
C PRO A 29 12.63 -10.04 2.72
N SER A 30 13.66 -10.74 2.27
CA SER A 30 14.87 -11.04 3.04
C SER A 30 15.68 -9.77 3.34
N ASN A 31 16.74 -9.93 4.12
CA ASN A 31 17.62 -8.83 4.50
C ASN A 31 18.33 -8.24 3.29
N GLU A 32 18.81 -9.09 2.38
CA GLU A 32 19.48 -8.68 1.15
C GLU A 32 18.51 -7.98 0.18
N GLU A 33 17.28 -8.49 0.06
CA GLU A 33 16.23 -7.85 -0.76
C GLU A 33 15.80 -6.50 -0.17
N ALA A 34 15.72 -6.37 1.16
CA ALA A 34 15.42 -5.09 1.81
C ALA A 34 16.50 -4.02 1.48
N ILE A 35 17.77 -4.40 1.47
CA ILE A 35 18.87 -3.51 1.06
C ILE A 35 18.71 -3.07 -0.40
N GLN A 36 18.37 -3.99 -1.30
CA GLN A 36 18.12 -3.66 -2.71
C GLN A 36 16.92 -2.72 -2.88
N ILE A 37 15.84 -2.95 -2.13
CA ILE A 37 14.67 -2.07 -2.09
C ILE A 37 15.09 -0.65 -1.66
N THR A 38 15.90 -0.55 -0.61
CA THR A 38 16.44 0.74 -0.14
C THR A 38 17.30 1.44 -1.17
N ASP A 39 18.19 0.72 -1.84
CA ASP A 39 19.00 1.29 -2.92
C ASP A 39 18.13 1.83 -4.06
N ASN A 40 17.07 1.11 -4.41
CA ASN A 40 16.15 1.51 -5.46
C ASN A 40 15.28 2.71 -5.04
N PHE A 41 14.87 2.79 -3.78
CA PHE A 41 14.23 4.00 -3.23
C PHE A 41 15.15 5.21 -3.28
N TRP A 42 16.43 5.05 -2.91
CA TRP A 42 17.40 6.14 -3.03
C TRP A 42 17.59 6.54 -4.50
N LYS A 43 17.80 5.57 -5.40
CA LYS A 43 18.02 5.85 -6.84
C LYS A 43 16.85 6.59 -7.47
N ARG A 44 15.61 6.10 -7.30
CA ARG A 44 14.40 6.60 -7.97
C ARG A 44 13.73 7.76 -7.23
N TRP A 45 13.59 7.62 -5.91
CA TRP A 45 12.76 8.51 -5.09
C TRP A 45 13.57 9.41 -4.15
N LYS A 46 14.92 9.34 -4.19
CA LYS A 46 15.88 10.03 -3.28
C LYS A 46 15.37 10.13 -1.84
N PHE A 47 14.90 9.02 -1.31
CA PHE A 47 14.59 8.87 0.11
C PHE A 47 15.49 7.77 0.67
N PRO A 48 16.43 8.09 1.56
CA PRO A 48 17.40 7.13 2.09
C PRO A 48 16.72 6.15 3.05
N ASN A 49 17.27 4.95 3.18
CA ASN A 49 16.83 3.92 4.14
C ASN A 49 15.34 3.52 4.05
N CYS A 50 14.63 3.89 2.98
CA CYS A 50 13.22 3.51 2.79
C CYS A 50 13.12 2.05 2.34
N ILE A 51 12.26 1.27 2.98
CA ILE A 51 11.97 -0.13 2.64
C ILE A 51 10.56 -0.34 2.10
N GLY A 52 9.77 0.74 1.96
CA GLY A 52 8.42 0.68 1.44
C GLY A 52 7.59 1.89 1.84
N CYS A 53 6.50 2.13 1.11
CA CYS A 53 5.50 3.12 1.49
C CYS A 53 4.18 2.42 1.81
N ILE A 54 3.60 2.72 2.96
CA ILE A 54 2.35 2.13 3.43
C ILE A 54 1.20 3.13 3.32
N ASP A 55 0.06 2.66 2.85
CA ASP A 55 -1.17 3.45 2.75
C ASP A 55 -2.41 2.54 2.72
N GLY A 56 -3.57 3.10 3.00
CA GLY A 56 -4.87 2.44 2.94
C GLY A 56 -5.65 2.79 1.68
N LYS A 57 -6.42 1.83 1.18
CA LYS A 57 -7.36 2.02 0.07
C LYS A 57 -8.73 1.47 0.43
N HIS A 58 -9.74 2.33 0.41
CA HIS A 58 -11.13 1.90 0.48
C HIS A 58 -11.58 1.21 -0.82
N ILE A 59 -11.96 -0.06 -0.72
CA ILE A 59 -12.61 -0.80 -1.80
C ILE A 59 -14.11 -0.79 -1.56
N ARG A 60 -14.87 -0.29 -2.55
CA ARG A 60 -16.33 -0.15 -2.47
C ARG A 60 -16.99 -1.53 -2.40
N ILE A 61 -17.91 -1.70 -1.46
CA ILE A 61 -18.73 -2.90 -1.31
C ILE A 61 -20.20 -2.52 -1.22
N LYS A 62 -21.08 -3.47 -1.51
CA LYS A 62 -22.49 -3.35 -1.14
C LYS A 62 -22.60 -3.35 0.39
N ALA A 63 -23.52 -2.55 0.92
CA ALA A 63 -23.83 -2.52 2.35
C ALA A 63 -24.03 -3.95 2.89
N PRO A 64 -23.16 -4.42 3.81
CA PRO A 64 -23.32 -5.75 4.37
C PRO A 64 -24.59 -5.83 5.23
N ALA A 65 -25.25 -6.99 5.21
CA ALA A 65 -26.42 -7.19 6.05
C ALA A 65 -26.04 -7.07 7.53
N ASN A 66 -26.89 -6.39 8.31
CA ASN A 66 -26.73 -6.23 9.76
C ASN A 66 -25.40 -5.59 10.22
N SER A 67 -24.71 -4.84 9.36
CA SER A 67 -23.42 -4.22 9.72
C SER A 67 -23.52 -2.83 10.36
N GLY A 68 -24.71 -2.23 10.38
CA GLY A 68 -24.87 -0.81 10.72
C GLY A 68 -23.92 0.06 9.89
N SER A 69 -23.24 1.00 10.54
CA SER A 69 -22.25 1.89 9.93
C SER A 69 -20.81 1.37 9.94
N MET A 70 -20.55 0.12 10.35
CA MET A 70 -19.17 -0.38 10.50
C MET A 70 -18.33 -0.24 9.23
N PHE A 71 -18.91 -0.54 8.06
CA PHE A 71 -18.23 -0.41 6.78
C PHE A 71 -18.44 0.96 6.12
N TYR A 72 -19.23 1.85 6.72
CA TYR A 72 -19.53 3.16 6.14
C TYR A 72 -18.41 4.14 6.45
N ASN A 73 -17.78 4.69 5.42
CA ASN A 73 -16.60 5.54 5.56
C ASN A 73 -16.95 7.04 5.50
N TYR A 74 -15.94 7.87 5.76
CA TYR A 74 -16.04 9.33 5.70
C TYR A 74 -16.35 9.89 4.29
N LYS A 75 -16.22 9.06 3.25
CA LYS A 75 -16.53 9.40 1.85
C LYS A 75 -17.96 9.00 1.45
N HIS A 76 -18.81 8.66 2.42
CA HIS A 76 -20.22 8.35 2.23
C HIS A 76 -20.49 7.10 1.37
N PHE A 77 -19.66 6.05 1.51
CA PHE A 77 -19.94 4.73 0.93
C PHE A 77 -19.49 3.58 1.83
N PHE A 78 -20.02 2.39 1.58
CA PHE A 78 -19.61 1.17 2.28
C PHE A 78 -18.32 0.61 1.66
N SER A 79 -17.34 0.29 2.49
CA SER A 79 -16.04 -0.18 2.06
C SER A 79 -15.38 -1.13 3.04
N ILE A 80 -14.54 -2.01 2.49
CA ILE A 80 -13.43 -2.64 3.21
C ILE A 80 -12.13 -1.93 2.87
N VAL A 81 -11.20 -1.89 3.81
CA VAL A 81 -9.90 -1.27 3.60
C VAL A 81 -8.88 -2.33 3.21
N LEU A 82 -8.15 -2.05 2.13
CA LEU A 82 -6.91 -2.70 1.74
C LEU A 82 -5.75 -1.82 2.25
N GLN A 83 -4.99 -2.30 3.22
CA GLN A 83 -3.72 -1.70 3.61
C GLN A 83 -2.62 -2.37 2.80
N GLY A 84 -1.75 -1.58 2.16
CA GLY A 84 -0.69 -2.10 1.31
C GLY A 84 0.63 -1.39 1.55
N ILE A 85 1.73 -2.15 1.58
CA ILE A 85 3.09 -1.62 1.44
C ILE A 85 3.50 -1.76 -0.02
N ALA A 86 3.85 -0.66 -0.68
CA ALA A 86 4.43 -0.70 -2.01
C ALA A 86 5.94 -0.43 -1.97
N GLY A 87 6.69 -1.19 -2.78
CA GLY A 87 8.10 -0.95 -3.05
C GLY A 87 8.32 0.12 -4.12
N PRO A 88 9.60 0.41 -4.46
CA PRO A 88 9.96 1.52 -5.35
C PRO A 88 9.41 1.35 -6.76
N ASP A 89 9.13 0.11 -7.17
CA ASP A 89 8.67 -0.30 -8.50
C ASP A 89 7.16 -0.55 -8.56
N TYR A 90 6.40 0.04 -7.64
CA TYR A 90 4.93 -0.05 -7.54
C TYR A 90 4.39 -1.47 -7.28
N ARG A 91 5.25 -2.46 -7.03
CA ARG A 91 4.87 -3.78 -6.53
C ARG A 91 4.48 -3.70 -5.07
N PHE A 92 3.46 -4.45 -4.67
CA PHE A 92 3.14 -4.63 -3.27
C PHE A 92 4.16 -5.56 -2.61
N ILE A 93 4.75 -5.13 -1.52
CA ILE A 93 5.62 -5.93 -0.65
C ILE A 93 4.77 -6.78 0.29
N ALA A 94 3.71 -6.18 0.84
CA ALA A 94 2.76 -6.83 1.72
C ALA A 94 1.40 -6.15 1.61
N ILE A 95 0.34 -6.91 1.89
CA ILE A 95 -1.03 -6.40 1.95
C ILE A 95 -1.77 -7.00 3.14
N GLU A 96 -2.77 -6.27 3.63
CA GLU A 96 -3.75 -6.75 4.59
C GLU A 96 -5.14 -6.22 4.18
N VAL A 97 -6.13 -7.10 4.11
CA VAL A 97 -7.48 -6.80 3.58
C VAL A 97 -8.52 -7.17 4.62
N GLY A 98 -9.58 -6.36 4.70
CA GLY A 98 -10.80 -6.72 5.42
C GLY A 98 -11.12 -5.82 6.62
N ALA A 99 -10.28 -4.79 6.86
CA ALA A 99 -10.56 -3.81 7.90
C ALA A 99 -11.81 -2.98 7.57
N TYR A 100 -12.47 -2.49 8.62
CA TYR A 100 -13.74 -1.77 8.52
C TYR A 100 -13.55 -0.40 7.88
N GLY A 101 -14.48 -0.01 6.99
CA GLY A 101 -14.44 1.29 6.30
C GLY A 101 -14.51 2.52 7.22
N LYS A 102 -14.97 2.39 8.46
CA LYS A 102 -14.96 3.50 9.43
C LYS A 102 -13.61 3.73 10.13
N GLU A 103 -12.70 2.76 10.06
CA GLU A 103 -11.43 2.82 10.78
C GLU A 103 -10.42 3.71 10.05
N SER A 104 -9.60 4.41 10.82
CA SER A 104 -8.48 5.20 10.28
C SER A 104 -7.31 4.30 9.95
N ASP A 105 -6.46 4.71 9.01
CA ASP A 105 -5.30 3.93 8.59
C ASP A 105 -4.33 3.61 9.74
N GLY A 106 -4.11 4.55 10.67
CA GLY A 106 -3.32 4.30 11.87
C GLY A 106 -3.97 3.31 12.84
N GLY A 107 -5.31 3.30 12.95
CA GLY A 107 -6.05 2.33 13.75
C GLY A 107 -5.99 0.92 13.16
N ILE A 108 -6.12 0.83 11.84
CA ILE A 108 -5.97 -0.42 11.09
C ILE A 108 -4.55 -0.95 11.26
N PHE A 109 -3.54 -0.09 11.03
CA PHE A 109 -2.14 -0.46 11.18
C PHE A 109 -1.84 -0.98 12.59
N SER A 110 -2.25 -0.26 13.64
CA SER A 110 -1.94 -0.65 15.03
C SER A 110 -2.50 -2.03 15.41
N ASN A 111 -3.57 -2.48 14.76
CA ASN A 111 -4.19 -3.77 14.99
C ASN A 111 -3.80 -4.86 13.97
N SER A 112 -3.03 -4.50 12.94
CA SER A 112 -2.73 -5.37 11.80
C SER A 112 -1.70 -6.45 12.13
N ARG A 113 -1.77 -7.56 11.41
CA ARG A 113 -0.71 -8.60 11.47
C ARG A 113 0.60 -8.04 10.96
N LEU A 114 0.53 -7.13 9.99
CA LEU A 114 1.69 -6.43 9.46
C LEU A 114 2.45 -5.64 10.54
N SER A 115 1.75 -4.84 11.37
CA SER A 115 2.39 -4.11 12.47
C SER A 115 3.07 -5.06 13.46
N LYS A 116 2.38 -6.12 13.89
CA LYS A 116 2.96 -7.15 14.78
C LYS A 116 4.23 -7.80 14.21
N ARG A 117 4.26 -8.05 12.90
CA ARG A 117 5.46 -8.59 12.23
C ARG A 117 6.62 -7.58 12.26
N LEU A 118 6.35 -6.31 11.98
CA LEU A 118 7.35 -5.24 12.03
C LEU A 118 7.90 -5.03 13.44
N GLU A 119 7.03 -5.04 14.46
CA GLU A 119 7.43 -4.92 15.87
C GLU A 119 8.31 -6.08 16.33
N ASN A 120 8.13 -7.27 15.76
CA ASN A 120 8.99 -8.44 16.01
C ASN A 120 10.31 -8.40 15.20
N GLY A 121 10.67 -7.28 14.58
CA GLY A 121 11.93 -7.11 13.86
C GLY A 121 11.93 -7.62 12.41
N SER A 122 10.76 -7.97 11.85
CA SER A 122 10.68 -8.35 10.44
C SER A 122 11.02 -7.16 9.53
N LEU A 123 11.54 -7.44 8.32
CA LEU A 123 11.85 -6.46 7.27
C LEU A 123 13.14 -5.65 7.52
N ASN A 124 13.95 -6.06 8.50
CA ASN A 124 15.19 -5.39 8.86
C ASN A 124 15.01 -3.90 9.18
N ALA A 125 13.80 -3.52 9.59
CA ALA A 125 13.48 -2.19 10.09
C ALA A 125 14.38 -1.74 11.26
N ALA A 126 15.10 -2.67 11.90
CA ALA A 126 16.05 -2.37 12.97
C ALA A 126 17.52 -2.33 12.51
N SER A 127 17.85 -2.74 11.27
CA SER A 127 19.24 -2.65 10.81
C SER A 127 19.55 -1.21 10.40
N GLU A 128 20.64 -0.67 10.96
CA GLU A 128 21.04 0.69 10.69
C GLU A 128 21.91 0.77 9.44
N ARG A 129 21.73 1.86 8.69
CA ARG A 129 22.53 2.18 7.52
C ARG A 129 22.90 3.65 7.52
N GLN A 130 24.13 3.93 7.12
CA GLN A 130 24.66 5.29 7.01
C GLN A 130 23.84 6.09 5.98
N LEU A 131 23.41 7.29 6.37
CA LEU A 131 22.76 8.22 5.47
C LEU A 131 23.77 8.76 4.44
N PRO A 132 23.36 8.90 3.16
CA PRO A 132 24.23 9.40 2.10
C PRO A 132 24.87 10.76 2.44
N GLY A 133 26.20 10.85 2.34
CA GLY A 133 26.94 12.10 2.56
C GLY A 133 27.12 12.52 4.01
N THR A 134 26.86 11.64 4.99
CA THR A 134 26.98 11.93 6.42
C THR A 134 27.66 10.77 7.15
N ASN A 135 27.99 10.95 8.44
CA ASN A 135 28.40 9.86 9.34
C ASN A 135 27.24 9.40 10.26
N VAL A 136 26.00 9.72 9.91
CA VAL A 136 24.81 9.38 10.72
C VAL A 136 24.26 8.04 10.25
N PHE A 137 24.06 7.13 11.20
CA PHE A 137 23.42 5.83 10.98
C PHE A 137 21.98 5.90 11.46
N LEU A 138 21.05 5.45 10.62
CA LEU A 138 19.62 5.40 10.95
C LEU A 138 19.02 4.07 10.51
N PRO A 139 17.95 3.60 11.18
CA PRO A 139 17.24 2.38 10.80
C PRO A 139 16.65 2.46 9.39
N HIS A 140 16.34 1.30 8.83
CA HIS A 140 15.42 1.20 7.70
C HIS A 140 14.00 1.53 8.13
N VAL A 141 13.27 2.28 7.29
CA VAL A 141 11.95 2.80 7.63
C VAL A 141 10.93 2.57 6.51
N LEU A 142 9.69 2.33 6.91
CA LEU A 142 8.52 2.55 6.08
C LEU A 142 8.13 4.03 6.13
N ILE A 143 7.53 4.51 5.06
CA ILE A 143 6.96 5.86 4.98
C ILE A 143 5.44 5.78 4.90
N ALA A 144 4.76 6.61 5.68
CA ALA A 144 3.31 6.70 5.71
C ALA A 144 2.82 8.15 5.66
N ASP A 145 1.50 8.34 5.59
CA ASP A 145 0.87 9.64 5.78
C ASP A 145 0.73 10.01 7.27
N GLU A 146 0.12 11.17 7.53
CA GLU A 146 -0.07 11.70 8.88
C GLU A 146 -1.00 10.87 9.78
N ALA A 147 -1.87 10.03 9.20
CA ALA A 147 -2.82 9.22 9.94
C ALA A 147 -2.16 8.03 10.66
N TYR A 148 -0.92 7.71 10.29
CA TYR A 148 -0.13 6.65 10.93
C TYR A 148 0.66 7.17 12.15
N PRO A 149 0.97 6.28 13.12
CA PRO A 149 1.82 6.64 14.24
C PRO A 149 3.28 6.81 13.80
N LEU A 150 4.01 7.71 14.49
CA LEU A 150 5.46 7.76 14.37
C LEU A 150 6.08 6.60 15.18
N LYS A 151 6.93 5.80 14.56
CA LYS A 151 7.67 4.68 15.18
C LYS A 151 9.12 4.69 14.71
N THR A 152 10.00 3.91 15.35
CA THR A 152 11.40 3.75 14.94
C THR A 152 11.55 3.20 13.51
N TYR A 153 10.54 2.49 13.02
CA TYR A 153 10.49 1.87 11.70
C TYR A 153 9.42 2.48 10.77
N LEU A 154 8.71 3.52 11.21
CA LEU A 154 7.59 4.11 10.48
C LEU A 154 7.64 5.64 10.59
N MET A 155 7.98 6.27 9.47
CA MET A 155 8.09 7.72 9.35
C MET A 155 6.81 8.31 8.77
N ARG A 156 6.46 9.50 9.23
CA ARG A 156 5.33 10.30 8.76
C ARG A 156 5.77 11.76 8.56
N PRO A 157 5.02 12.61 7.85
CA PRO A 157 5.37 14.02 7.68
C PRO A 157 5.33 14.77 9.03
N TYR A 158 6.12 15.84 9.13
CA TYR A 158 5.94 16.85 10.17
C TYR A 158 4.55 17.51 10.02
N PRO A 159 3.84 17.80 11.12
CA PRO A 159 2.56 18.50 11.08
C PRO A 159 2.69 19.87 10.40
N GLU A 160 1.74 20.25 9.55
CA GLU A 160 1.81 21.47 8.71
C GLU A 160 1.75 22.81 9.48
N ARG A 161 1.90 22.81 10.80
CA ARG A 161 1.87 24.03 11.62
C ARG A 161 3.28 24.54 11.84
N SER A 162 3.61 25.67 11.22
CA SER A 162 4.86 26.41 11.42
C SER A 162 6.12 25.63 11.03
N LEU A 163 6.12 25.02 9.84
CA LEU A 163 7.27 24.29 9.30
C LEU A 163 8.46 25.23 9.00
N GLY A 164 9.64 24.85 9.45
CA GLY A 164 10.90 25.43 9.01
C GLY A 164 11.34 24.88 7.64
N PRO A 165 12.35 25.51 6.98
CA PRO A 165 12.81 25.10 5.65
C PRO A 165 13.24 23.61 5.54
N GLU A 166 13.84 23.07 6.60
CA GLU A 166 14.28 21.67 6.64
C GLU A 166 13.11 20.69 6.75
N GLU A 167 12.10 21.02 7.55
CA GLU A 167 10.89 20.21 7.73
C GLU A 167 10.04 20.23 6.45
N GLU A 168 9.96 21.37 5.78
CA GLU A 168 9.34 21.48 4.45
C GLU A 168 10.07 20.63 3.40
N TYR A 169 11.40 20.66 3.41
CA TYR A 169 12.22 19.84 2.51
C TYR A 169 11.97 18.35 2.77
N TYR A 170 12.02 17.93 4.03
CA TYR A 170 11.71 16.56 4.43
C TYR A 170 10.29 16.15 3.99
N ASN A 171 9.26 16.93 4.32
CA ASN A 171 7.87 16.65 3.95
C ASN A 171 7.71 16.52 2.44
N ARG A 172 8.41 17.35 1.65
CA ARG A 172 8.42 17.26 0.19
C ARG A 172 9.06 15.97 -0.29
N ARG A 173 10.23 15.57 0.25
CA ARG A 173 10.89 14.30 -0.11
C ARG A 173 10.02 13.10 0.27
N LEU A 174 9.43 13.12 1.46
CA LEU A 174 8.53 12.10 1.97
C LEU A 174 7.31 11.94 1.06
N SER A 175 6.64 13.06 0.75
CA SER A 175 5.45 13.07 -0.11
C SER A 175 5.76 12.55 -1.51
N LEU A 176 6.92 12.91 -2.09
CA LEU A 176 7.37 12.37 -3.37
C LEU A 176 7.57 10.86 -3.34
N ALA A 177 8.23 10.32 -2.32
CA ALA A 177 8.43 8.87 -2.19
C ALA A 177 7.10 8.13 -1.95
N ARG A 178 6.23 8.68 -1.09
CA ARG A 178 4.93 8.09 -0.74
C ARG A 178 3.99 7.98 -1.96
N GLN A 179 4.17 8.79 -3.00
CA GLN A 179 3.40 8.63 -4.25
C GLN A 179 3.48 7.22 -4.83
N VAL A 180 4.53 6.44 -4.54
CA VAL A 180 4.69 5.08 -5.06
C VAL A 180 3.51 4.17 -4.67
N VAL A 181 2.98 4.27 -3.44
CA VAL A 181 1.87 3.41 -3.00
C VAL A 181 0.53 3.90 -3.55
N GLU A 182 0.33 5.22 -3.66
CA GLU A 182 -0.83 5.79 -4.36
C GLU A 182 -0.85 5.37 -5.84
N CYS A 183 0.32 5.39 -6.51
CA CYS A 183 0.49 4.95 -7.88
C CYS A 183 0.22 3.44 -8.02
N ALA A 184 0.74 2.61 -7.11
CA ALA A 184 0.47 1.17 -7.10
C ALA A 184 -1.05 0.89 -7.04
N PHE A 185 -1.75 1.56 -6.14
CA PHE A 185 -3.22 1.49 -6.07
C PHE A 185 -3.91 1.99 -7.34
N GLY A 186 -3.42 3.08 -7.93
CA GLY A 186 -3.94 3.65 -9.17
C GLY A 186 -3.79 2.71 -10.37
N ILE A 187 -2.61 2.11 -10.55
CA ILE A 187 -2.29 1.13 -11.60
C ILE A 187 -3.17 -0.10 -11.44
N MET A 188 -3.24 -0.65 -10.23
CA MET A 188 -4.10 -1.79 -9.93
C MET A 188 -5.56 -1.46 -10.26
N THR A 189 -6.07 -0.31 -9.82
CA THR A 189 -7.47 0.09 -10.08
C THR A 189 -7.76 0.31 -11.57
N SER A 190 -6.80 0.81 -12.34
CA SER A 190 -6.98 1.07 -13.77
C SER A 190 -7.02 -0.22 -14.61
N LYS A 191 -6.20 -1.22 -14.24
CA LYS A 191 -6.22 -2.56 -14.85
C LYS A 191 -7.45 -3.36 -14.41
N TRP A 192 -7.84 -3.24 -13.14
CA TRP A 192 -8.93 -4.01 -12.54
C TRP A 192 -10.15 -3.13 -12.29
N ARG A 193 -10.92 -2.86 -13.35
CA ARG A 193 -12.15 -2.04 -13.30
C ARG A 193 -13.21 -2.53 -12.31
N LEU A 194 -13.10 -3.76 -11.80
CA LEU A 194 -13.93 -4.23 -10.69
C LEU A 194 -13.80 -3.31 -9.46
N LEU A 195 -12.59 -2.81 -9.17
CA LEU A 195 -12.30 -1.98 -8.01
C LEU A 195 -12.87 -0.55 -8.11
N THR A 196 -13.36 -0.13 -9.28
CA THR A 196 -14.04 1.16 -9.44
C THR A 196 -15.54 1.07 -9.15
N LYS A 197 -16.07 -0.15 -9.03
CA LYS A 197 -17.48 -0.42 -8.77
C LYS A 197 -17.66 -0.97 -7.35
N SER A 198 -18.91 -1.00 -6.90
CA SER A 198 -19.28 -1.67 -5.66
C SER A 198 -19.20 -3.18 -5.84
N MET A 199 -18.41 -3.86 -5.02
CA MET A 199 -18.36 -5.32 -5.03
C MET A 199 -19.66 -5.89 -4.45
N GLU A 200 -20.35 -6.67 -5.28
CA GLU A 200 -21.57 -7.37 -4.91
C GLU A 200 -21.26 -8.83 -4.56
N VAL A 201 -20.40 -9.03 -3.56
CA VAL A 201 -20.08 -10.36 -3.01
C VAL A 201 -20.09 -10.29 -1.48
N HIS A 202 -20.16 -11.46 -0.83
CA HIS A 202 -19.96 -11.54 0.63
C HIS A 202 -18.53 -11.10 1.01
N LEU A 203 -18.38 -10.47 2.18
CA LEU A 203 -17.12 -9.89 2.66
C LEU A 203 -15.92 -10.85 2.54
N GLN A 204 -16.07 -12.08 3.03
CA GLN A 204 -15.02 -13.10 2.95
C GLN A 204 -14.57 -13.39 1.51
N LYS A 205 -15.50 -13.35 0.54
CA LYS A 205 -15.16 -13.51 -0.88
C LYS A 205 -14.50 -12.24 -1.43
N ALA A 206 -14.92 -11.06 -0.97
CA ALA A 206 -14.31 -9.80 -1.37
C ALA A 206 -12.83 -9.75 -0.98
N ASP A 207 -12.49 -10.16 0.25
CA ASP A 207 -11.12 -10.16 0.76
C ASP A 207 -10.20 -10.99 -0.13
N ILE A 208 -10.60 -12.23 -0.46
CA ILE A 208 -9.83 -13.15 -1.32
C ILE A 208 -9.71 -12.62 -2.75
N ILE A 209 -10.77 -12.02 -3.29
CA ILE A 209 -10.72 -11.42 -4.64
C ILE A 209 -9.73 -10.25 -4.66
N ILE A 210 -9.74 -9.38 -3.64
CA ILE A 210 -8.82 -8.24 -3.55
C ILE A 210 -7.38 -8.73 -3.37
N GLN A 211 -7.14 -9.71 -2.50
CA GLN A 211 -5.83 -10.34 -2.34
C GLN A 211 -5.30 -10.89 -3.67
N CYS A 212 -6.13 -11.65 -4.40
CA CYS A 212 -5.79 -12.16 -5.71
C CYS A 212 -5.47 -11.02 -6.71
N ILE A 213 -6.25 -9.94 -6.72
CA ILE A 213 -6.00 -8.79 -7.60
C ILE A 213 -4.64 -8.15 -7.30
N CYS A 214 -4.31 -7.92 -6.03
CA CYS A 214 -3.00 -7.39 -5.62
C CYS A 214 -1.85 -8.33 -6.01
N LEU A 215 -2.03 -9.64 -5.90
CA LEU A 215 -1.03 -10.62 -6.30
C LEU A 215 -0.84 -10.65 -7.82
N VAL A 216 -1.93 -10.63 -8.58
CA VAL A 216 -1.85 -10.57 -10.04
C VAL A 216 -1.24 -9.25 -10.51
N HIS A 217 -1.49 -8.13 -9.82
CA HIS A 217 -0.78 -6.87 -10.08
C HIS A 217 0.75 -7.04 -9.99
N ASN A 218 1.25 -7.73 -8.96
CA ASN A 218 2.68 -8.06 -8.87
C ASN A 218 3.14 -8.98 -9.99
N ILE A 219 2.42 -10.07 -10.27
CA ILE A 219 2.76 -11.02 -11.35
C ILE A 219 2.88 -10.30 -12.69
N VAL A 220 1.98 -9.36 -12.96
CA VAL A 220 2.00 -8.57 -14.19
C VAL A 220 3.24 -7.68 -14.23
N ILE A 221 3.62 -7.02 -13.14
CA ILE A 221 4.87 -6.24 -13.10
C ILE A 221 6.09 -7.15 -13.29
N ASP A 222 6.11 -8.34 -12.67
CA ASP A 222 7.22 -9.27 -12.78
C ASP A 222 7.41 -9.79 -14.22
N ARG A 223 6.32 -9.89 -15.00
CA ARG A 223 6.34 -10.39 -16.38
C ARG A 223 6.50 -9.30 -17.43
N GLU A 224 5.83 -8.17 -17.26
CA GLU A 224 5.74 -7.09 -18.25
C GLU A 224 6.67 -5.92 -17.92
N GLY A 225 7.24 -5.89 -16.71
CA GLY A 225 8.03 -4.78 -16.21
C GLY A 225 7.18 -3.63 -15.64
N ILE A 226 7.88 -2.57 -15.25
CA ILE A 226 7.28 -1.36 -14.69
C ILE A 226 6.54 -0.59 -15.81
N PRO A 227 5.31 -0.10 -15.59
CA PRO A 227 4.61 0.70 -16.59
C PRO A 227 5.41 1.96 -16.97
N LEU A 228 5.83 2.05 -18.24
CA LEU A 228 6.73 3.09 -18.77
C LEU A 228 6.20 4.53 -18.67
N ASN A 229 4.90 4.73 -18.44
CA ASN A 229 4.26 6.06 -18.40
C ASN A 229 4.13 6.66 -17.00
N ILE A 230 4.83 6.12 -16.00
CA ILE A 230 4.76 6.56 -14.60
C ILE A 230 6.15 6.98 -14.15
N GLU A 231 6.74 7.96 -14.83
CA GLU A 231 7.94 8.60 -14.31
C GLU A 231 7.55 9.69 -13.31
N PRO A 232 8.11 9.70 -12.09
CA PRO A 232 7.97 10.81 -11.18
C PRO A 232 8.75 12.00 -11.73
N THR A 233 8.11 12.84 -12.54
CA THR A 233 8.71 14.11 -12.91
C THR A 233 8.69 15.05 -11.70
N PRO A 234 9.76 15.83 -11.45
CA PRO A 234 9.79 16.85 -10.39
C PRO A 234 8.63 17.86 -10.47
N ASN A 235 8.06 18.04 -11.67
CA ASN A 235 6.90 18.89 -11.97
C ASN A 235 5.59 18.08 -12.24
N GLY A 236 5.55 16.79 -11.90
CA GLY A 236 4.42 15.87 -12.16
C GLY A 236 3.14 16.12 -11.35
N LEU A 237 2.98 17.34 -10.81
CA LEU A 237 1.75 17.78 -10.15
C LEU A 237 0.56 17.87 -11.14
N GLN A 238 0.79 18.00 -12.45
CA GLN A 238 -0.28 18.26 -13.42
C GLN A 238 -0.85 17.02 -14.13
N GLN A 239 -0.09 15.94 -14.36
CA GLN A 239 -0.66 14.75 -15.02
C GLN A 239 -1.35 13.78 -14.04
N ASN A 240 -1.04 13.86 -12.74
CA ASN A 240 -1.70 13.08 -11.70
C ASN A 240 -3.11 13.58 -11.34
N ALA A 241 -3.53 14.75 -11.81
CA ALA A 241 -4.87 15.28 -11.54
C ALA A 241 -5.99 14.39 -12.12
N ALA A 242 -5.76 13.76 -13.28
CA ALA A 242 -6.75 12.88 -13.91
C ALA A 242 -6.93 11.53 -13.20
N ILE A 243 -5.89 11.04 -12.51
CA ILE A 243 -5.95 9.80 -11.71
C ILE A 243 -6.42 10.11 -10.28
N ARG A 244 -5.98 11.23 -9.68
CA ARG A 244 -6.43 11.71 -8.37
C ARG A 244 -7.91 12.05 -8.34
N ALA A 245 -8.48 12.57 -9.44
CA ALA A 245 -9.91 12.88 -9.53
C ALA A 245 -10.82 11.64 -9.64
N ARG A 246 -10.28 10.46 -10.00
CA ARG A 246 -11.08 9.22 -10.13
C ARG A 246 -11.01 8.31 -8.89
N ASN A 247 -10.07 8.56 -7.98
CA ASN A 247 -9.85 7.76 -6.77
C ASN A 247 -10.21 8.50 -5.46
N ARG A 248 -10.77 9.71 -5.54
CA ARG A 248 -11.39 10.37 -4.39
C ARG A 248 -12.82 9.88 -4.19
#